data_AF-A0A0C9V1J3-F1
#
_entry.id   AF-A0A0C9V1J3-F1
#
_cell.length_a   1.000
_cell.length_b   1.000
_cell.length_c   1.000
_cell.angle_alpha   90.00
_cell.angle_beta   90.00
_cell.angle_gamma   90.00
#
_symmetry.space_group_name_H-M   'P 1'
#
loop_
_entity.id
_entity.type
_entity.pdbx_description
1 polymer ?
#
loop_
_entity_poly.entity_id
_entity_poly.type
_entity_poly.pdbx_seq_one_letter_code
_entity_poly.pdbx_strand_id
1 'polypeptide(L)'
;EVLQCIRDVIRDTSKPSWFGSVPGNFGDSSAGTIKADEWRSLITVYLPVALISLWGQPSSDTNMKSVLDHTMELLETTMLQSYIKGAKLRAWLSRPECPPAVQECKVLLDRAYGTKG
;
A
#
# COMPACT_ATOMS: atom_id res chain seq x y z
N GLU A 1 -16.83 -6.36 14.42
CA GLU A 1 -16.53 -7.42 13.42
C GLU A 1 -15.40 -7.03 12.48
N VAL A 2 -15.55 -5.97 11.66
CA VAL A 2 -14.51 -5.55 10.68
C VAL A 2 -13.14 -5.27 11.31
N LEU A 3 -13.09 -4.47 12.38
CA LEU A 3 -11.82 -4.14 13.05
C LEU A 3 -11.11 -5.37 13.63
N GLN A 4 -11.88 -6.34 14.13
CA GLN A 4 -11.31 -7.57 14.68
C GLN A 4 -10.72 -8.43 13.56
N CYS A 5 -11.42 -8.56 12.44
CA CYS A 5 -10.89 -9.23 11.25
C CYS A 5 -9.60 -8.57 10.75
N ILE A 6 -9.53 -7.24 10.70
CA ILE A 6 -8.29 -6.52 10.34
C ILE A 6 -7.14 -6.90 11.29
N ARG A 7 -7.39 -6.91 12.60
CA ARG A 7 -6.38 -7.30 13.60
C ARG A 7 -5.92 -8.75 13.44
N ASP A 8 -6.86 -9.65 13.18
CA ASP A 8 -6.57 -11.07 12.96
C ASP A 8 -5.72 -11.25 11.70
N VAL A 9 -6.08 -10.56 10.60
CA VAL A 9 -5.29 -10.56 9.36
C VAL A 9 -3.89 -9.98 9.58
N ILE A 10 -3.74 -8.87 10.33
CA ILE A 10 -2.42 -8.29 10.64
C ILE A 10 -1.55 -9.31 11.40
N ARG A 11 -2.13 -10.01 12.38
CA ARG A 11 -1.42 -10.98 13.21
C ARG A 11 -1.03 -12.24 12.45
N ASP A 12 -1.94 -12.74 11.61
CA ASP A 12 -1.81 -14.06 11.00
C ASP A 12 -1.10 -14.00 9.62
N THR A 13 -0.92 -12.81 9.05
CA THR A 13 -0.20 -12.61 7.78
C THR A 13 1.31 -12.72 7.98
N SER A 14 1.91 -13.71 7.34
CA SER A 14 3.37 -13.81 7.21
C SER A 14 3.88 -12.78 6.20
N LYS A 15 4.75 -11.85 6.65
CA LYS A 15 5.30 -10.79 5.81
C LYS A 15 6.81 -10.94 5.59
N PRO A 16 7.35 -10.49 4.45
CA PRO A 16 8.79 -10.32 4.27
C PRO A 16 9.40 -9.33 5.28
N SER A 17 10.70 -9.44 5.54
CA SER A 17 11.41 -8.56 6.49
C SER A 17 11.39 -7.08 6.09
N TRP A 18 11.37 -6.79 4.79
CA TRP A 18 11.32 -5.43 4.23
C TRP A 18 9.92 -4.80 4.28
N PHE A 19 8.88 -5.58 4.57
CA PHE A 19 7.52 -5.08 4.63
C PHE A 19 7.26 -4.44 6.00
N GLY A 20 6.62 -3.27 6.03
CA GLY A 20 6.35 -2.51 7.26
C GLY A 20 5.58 -3.32 8.29
N SER A 21 5.85 -3.08 9.58
CA SER A 21 5.10 -3.69 10.68
C SER A 21 3.91 -2.80 11.02
N VAL A 22 2.69 -3.33 10.96
CA VAL A 22 1.50 -2.64 11.46
C VAL A 22 1.20 -3.17 12.87
N PRO A 23 0.83 -2.33 13.84
CA PRO A 23 0.49 -2.79 15.18
C PRO A 23 -0.67 -3.82 15.16
N GLY A 24 -0.47 -4.98 15.76
CA GLY A 24 -1.50 -6.03 15.84
C GLY A 24 -2.74 -5.63 16.65
N ASN A 25 -2.60 -4.65 17.55
CA ASN A 25 -3.69 -4.02 18.29
C ASN A 25 -4.24 -2.76 17.59
N PHE A 26 -4.12 -2.68 16.26
CA PHE A 26 -4.60 -1.56 15.44
C PHE A 26 -5.95 -0.99 15.91
N GLY A 27 -6.03 0.34 16.06
CA GLY A 27 -7.23 1.04 16.50
C GLY A 27 -7.45 1.05 18.03
N ASP A 28 -6.57 0.43 18.81
CA ASP A 28 -6.53 0.62 20.27
C ASP A 28 -5.77 1.91 20.60
N SER A 29 -6.22 2.63 21.63
CA SER A 29 -5.50 3.80 22.18
C SER A 29 -4.04 3.50 22.56
N SER A 30 -3.75 2.25 22.94
CA SER A 30 -2.42 1.75 23.27
C SER A 30 -1.52 1.50 22.06
N ALA A 31 -2.08 1.41 20.84
CA ALA A 31 -1.30 1.15 19.61
C ALA A 31 -0.48 2.36 19.15
N GLY A 32 -0.77 3.55 19.69
CA GLY A 32 -0.13 4.80 19.26
C GLY A 32 -0.60 5.27 17.87
N THR A 33 0.15 6.21 17.30
CA THR A 33 -0.17 6.79 15.98
C THR A 33 0.43 5.98 14.85
N ILE A 34 -0.41 5.61 13.88
CA ILE A 34 -0.01 4.91 12.66
C ILE A 34 0.80 5.86 11.77
N LYS A 35 2.00 5.42 11.38
CA LYS A 35 2.90 6.15 10.47
C LYS A 35 2.47 5.99 9.02
N ALA A 36 3.00 6.84 8.14
CA ALA A 36 2.60 6.86 6.73
C ALA A 36 2.88 5.54 5.99
N ASP A 37 3.99 4.86 6.30
CA ASP A 37 4.35 3.55 5.75
C ASP A 37 3.48 2.41 6.30
N GLU A 38 3.12 2.49 7.58
CA GLU A 38 2.16 1.59 8.23
C GLU A 38 0.76 1.77 7.64
N TRP A 39 0.31 3.00 7.41
CA TRP A 39 -0.93 3.31 6.69
C TRP A 39 -0.94 2.73 5.29
N ARG A 40 0.16 2.90 4.55
CA ARG A 40 0.30 2.32 3.21
C ARG A 40 0.16 0.80 3.26
N SER A 41 0.82 0.14 4.22
CA SER A 41 0.76 -1.32 4.38
C SER A 41 -0.65 -1.79 4.77
N LEU A 42 -1.30 -1.09 5.68
CA LEU A 42 -2.69 -1.32 6.10
C LEU A 42 -3.66 -1.25 4.92
N ILE A 43 -3.61 -0.17 4.15
CA ILE A 43 -4.55 0.07 3.06
C ILE A 43 -4.30 -0.85 1.85
N THR A 44 -3.04 -1.20 1.57
CA THR A 44 -2.69 -1.96 0.35
C THR A 44 -2.69 -3.48 0.52
N VAL A 45 -2.57 -3.99 1.75
CA VAL A 45 -2.48 -5.43 2.00
C VAL A 45 -3.51 -5.90 3.01
N TYR A 46 -3.46 -5.38 4.24
CA TYR A 46 -4.25 -5.95 5.33
C TYR A 46 -5.75 -5.65 5.17
N LEU A 47 -6.13 -4.45 4.74
CA LEU A 47 -7.52 -4.05 4.56
C LEU A 47 -8.19 -4.85 3.42
N PRO A 48 -7.62 -4.95 2.20
CA PRO A 48 -8.15 -5.84 1.14
C PRO A 48 -8.38 -7.27 1.61
N VAL A 49 -7.41 -7.87 2.28
CA VAL A 49 -7.51 -9.27 2.73
C VAL A 49 -8.62 -9.44 3.77
N ALA A 50 -8.76 -8.49 4.70
CA ALA A 50 -9.86 -8.49 5.66
C ALA A 50 -11.23 -8.34 4.99
N LEU A 51 -11.37 -7.41 4.03
CA LEU A 51 -12.61 -7.17 3.31
C LEU A 51 -13.01 -8.38 2.43
N ILE A 52 -12.04 -9.02 1.76
CA ILE A 52 -12.28 -10.26 1.00
C ILE A 52 -12.73 -11.38 1.93
N SER A 53 -12.14 -11.50 3.12
CA SER A 53 -12.50 -12.54 4.09
C SER A 53 -13.92 -12.37 4.63
N LEU A 54 -14.37 -11.12 4.79
CA LEU A 54 -15.70 -10.79 5.31
C LEU A 54 -16.80 -10.82 4.24
N TRP A 55 -16.52 -10.27 3.05
CA TRP A 55 -17.54 -9.97 2.04
C TRP A 55 -17.31 -10.66 0.69
N GLY A 56 -16.23 -11.42 0.56
CA GLY A 56 -15.96 -12.23 -0.63
C GLY A 56 -16.75 -13.54 -0.70
N GLN A 57 -17.53 -13.88 0.34
CA GLN A 57 -18.28 -15.13 0.37
C GLN A 57 -19.52 -15.08 -0.55
N PRO A 58 -19.94 -16.20 -1.16
CA PRO A 58 -21.10 -16.22 -2.06
C PRO A 58 -22.42 -15.85 -1.37
N SER A 59 -22.48 -15.99 -0.04
CA SER A 59 -23.63 -15.69 0.81
C SER A 59 -23.61 -14.27 1.39
N SER A 60 -22.59 -13.47 1.10
CA SER A 60 -22.49 -12.09 1.59
C SER A 60 -23.52 -11.18 0.92
N ASP A 61 -23.99 -10.17 1.65
CA ASP A 61 -24.90 -9.15 1.15
C ASP A 61 -24.31 -8.46 -0.10
N THR A 62 -25.11 -8.36 -1.17
CA THR A 62 -24.77 -7.72 -2.45
C THR A 62 -24.24 -6.29 -2.26
N ASN A 63 -24.75 -5.55 -1.26
CA ASN A 63 -24.27 -4.20 -0.97
C ASN A 63 -22.82 -4.21 -0.48
N MET A 64 -22.49 -5.11 0.46
CA MET A 64 -21.14 -5.25 0.99
C MET A 64 -20.13 -5.76 -0.05
N LYS A 65 -20.59 -6.60 -0.98
CA LYS A 65 -19.79 -7.01 -2.12
C LYS A 65 -19.45 -5.83 -3.05
N SER A 66 -20.41 -4.94 -3.30
CA SER A 66 -20.16 -3.70 -4.07
C SER A 66 -19.14 -2.80 -3.38
N VAL A 67 -19.20 -2.65 -2.05
CA VAL A 67 -18.19 -1.90 -1.29
C VAL A 67 -16.80 -2.53 -1.41
N LEU A 68 -16.70 -3.86 -1.36
CA LEU A 68 -15.45 -4.58 -1.61
C LEU A 68 -14.92 -4.28 -3.01
N ASP A 69 -15.74 -4.45 -4.05
CA ASP A 69 -15.33 -4.26 -5.44
C ASP A 69 -14.83 -2.82 -5.69
N HIS A 70 -15.56 -1.81 -5.20
CA HIS A 70 -15.12 -0.41 -5.29
C HIS A 70 -13.82 -0.14 -4.53
N THR A 71 -13.65 -0.75 -3.36
CA THR A 71 -12.41 -0.60 -2.60
C THR A 71 -11.24 -1.22 -3.36
N MET A 72 -11.42 -2.40 -3.96
CA MET A 72 -10.39 -3.07 -4.77
C MET A 72 -10.03 -2.26 -6.02
N GLU A 73 -11.02 -1.75 -6.75
CA GLU A 73 -10.82 -0.92 -7.95
C GLU A 73 -10.05 0.37 -7.64
N LEU A 74 -10.41 1.04 -6.54
CA LEU A 74 -9.74 2.26 -6.10
C LEU A 74 -8.27 1.99 -5.75
N LEU A 75 -8.00 0.89 -5.05
CA LEU A 75 -6.65 0.51 -4.65
C LEU A 75 -5.79 0.15 -5.86
N GLU A 76 -6.32 -0.66 -6.77
CA GLU A 76 -5.65 -1.02 -8.02
C GLU A 76 -5.29 0.24 -8.81
N THR A 77 -6.28 1.10 -9.07
CA THR A 77 -6.08 2.33 -9.85
C THR A 77 -5.05 3.26 -9.20
N THR A 78 -5.17 3.50 -7.90
CA THR A 78 -4.27 4.40 -7.17
C THR A 78 -2.84 3.88 -7.17
N MET A 79 -2.66 2.56 -6.97
CA MET A 79 -1.35 1.94 -6.96
C MET A 79 -0.71 1.98 -8.34
N LEU A 80 -1.42 1.53 -9.38
CA LEU A 80 -0.93 1.55 -10.76
C LEU A 80 -0.57 2.96 -11.22
N GLN A 81 -1.43 3.95 -10.94
CA GLN A 81 -1.14 5.34 -11.29
C GLN A 81 0.09 5.88 -10.57
N SER A 82 0.28 5.54 -9.29
CA SER A 82 1.46 5.94 -8.53
C SER A 82 2.74 5.35 -9.13
N TYR A 83 2.71 4.06 -9.50
CA TYR A 83 3.82 3.40 -10.19
C TYR A 83 4.11 4.03 -11.55
N ILE A 84 3.08 4.29 -12.36
CA ILE A 84 3.23 4.93 -13.68
C ILE A 84 3.81 6.34 -13.55
N LYS A 85 3.33 7.14 -12.58
CA LYS A 85 3.86 8.48 -12.31
C LYS A 85 5.34 8.42 -11.90
N GLY A 86 5.70 7.50 -11.02
CA GLY A 86 7.10 7.27 -10.63
C GLY A 86 7.99 6.84 -11.80
N ALA A 87 7.52 5.90 -12.62
CA ALA A 87 8.24 5.43 -13.81
C ALA A 87 8.42 6.55 -14.85
N LYS A 88 7.37 7.33 -15.11
CA LYS A 88 7.43 8.51 -16.00
C LYS A 88 8.40 9.56 -15.48
N LEU A 89 8.41 9.83 -14.18
CA LEU A 89 9.38 10.74 -13.55
C LEU A 89 10.81 10.23 -13.76
N ARG A 90 11.08 8.95 -13.45
CA ARG A 90 12.40 8.33 -13.66
C ARG A 90 12.86 8.39 -15.11
N ALA A 91 11.94 8.15 -16.06
CA ALA A 91 12.22 8.25 -17.48
C ALA A 91 12.54 9.70 -17.89
N TRP A 92 11.78 10.68 -17.39
CA TRP A 92 12.01 12.09 -17.66
C TRP A 92 13.35 12.58 -17.10
N LEU A 93 13.70 12.19 -15.86
CA LEU A 93 15.00 12.47 -15.24
C LEU A 93 16.20 11.93 -16.03
N SER A 94 15.98 10.98 -16.93
CA SER A 94 17.03 10.39 -17.76
C SER A 94 17.18 11.08 -19.13
N ARG A 95 16.33 12.06 -19.45
CA ARG A 95 16.38 12.79 -20.73
C ARG A 95 17.46 13.88 -20.69
N PRO A 96 18.12 14.16 -21.83
CA PRO A 96 19.11 15.23 -21.93
C PRO A 96 18.50 16.63 -21.73
N GLU A 97 17.18 16.77 -21.90
CA GLU A 97 16.45 18.02 -21.70
C GLU A 97 16.03 18.26 -20.24
N CYS A 98 16.35 17.35 -19.32
CA CYS A 98 16.12 17.56 -17.89
C CYS A 98 17.12 18.61 -17.36
N PRO A 99 16.67 19.68 -16.68
CA PRO A 99 17.58 20.69 -16.14
C PRO A 99 18.64 20.08 -15.22
N PRO A 100 19.91 20.52 -15.27
CA PRO A 100 21.00 19.93 -14.49
C PRO A 100 20.72 19.82 -12.98
N ALA A 101 20.12 20.86 -12.39
CA ALA A 101 19.73 20.88 -10.97
C ALA A 101 18.71 19.79 -10.60
N VAL A 102 17.85 19.37 -11.53
CA VAL A 102 16.85 18.31 -11.30
C VAL A 102 17.44 16.93 -11.61
N GLN A 103 18.46 16.87 -12.47
CA GLN A 103 19.20 15.65 -12.77
C GLN A 103 19.96 15.13 -11.54
N GLU A 104 20.34 16.00 -10.60
CA GLU A 104 20.90 15.60 -9.30
C GLU A 104 19.94 14.73 -8.47
N CYS A 105 18.63 15.01 -8.55
CA CYS A 105 17.61 14.20 -7.88
C CYS A 105 17.61 12.75 -8.39
N LYS A 106 17.97 12.52 -9.66
CA LYS A 106 18.10 11.16 -10.21
C LYS A 106 19.16 10.35 -9.46
N VAL A 107 20.32 10.95 -9.21
CA VAL A 107 21.42 10.29 -8.50
C VAL A 107 21.00 9.93 -7.08
N LEU A 108 20.29 10.83 -6.39
CA LEU A 108 19.76 10.57 -5.05
C LEU A 108 18.73 9.44 -5.06
N LEU A 109 17.79 9.45 -5.99
CA LEU A 109 16.76 8.40 -6.12
C LEU A 109 17.37 7.04 -6.48
N ASP A 110 18.34 7.01 -7.40
CA ASP A 110 19.05 5.78 -7.76
C ASP A 110 19.89 5.24 -6.60
N ARG A 111 20.46 6.09 -5.75
CA ARG A 111 21.14 5.65 -4.52
C ARG A 111 20.18 5.14 -3.45
N ALA A 112 19.04 5.78 -3.28
CA ALA A 112 18.05 5.44 -2.25
C ALA A 112 17.25 4.18 -2.60
N TYR A 113 16.93 3.99 -3.88
CA TYR A 113 16.00 2.94 -4.35
C TYR A 113 16.59 2.01 -5.42
N GLY A 114 17.84 2.20 -5.83
CA GLY A 114 18.52 1.29 -6.73
C GLY A 114 18.78 -0.06 -6.06
N THR A 115 18.53 -1.14 -6.78
CA THR A 115 18.95 -2.48 -6.38
C THR A 115 20.46 -2.50 -6.27
N LYS A 116 20.99 -2.67 -5.06
CA LYS A 116 22.37 -3.13 -4.88
C LYS A 116 22.40 -4.56 -5.43
N GLY A 117 22.96 -4.72 -6.63
CA GLY A 117 23.34 -6.02 -7.17
C GLY A 117 24.36 -6.70 -6.27
#